data_AF-A0A1C5ZS12-F1
#
_entry.id   AF-A0A1C5ZS12-F1
#
_cell.length_a   1.000
_cell.length_b   1.000
_cell.length_c   1.000
_cell.angle_alpha   90.00
_cell.angle_beta   90.00
_cell.angle_gamma   90.00
#
_symmetry.space_group_name_H-M   'P 1'
#
loop_
_entity.id
_entity.type
_entity.pdbx_description
1 polymer ?
#
loop_
_entity_poly.entity_id
_entity_poly.type
_entity_poly.pdbx_seq_one_letter_code
_entity_poly.pdbx_strand_id
1 'polypeptide(L)'
;MNEDKRKKLAIVRAILCILVIVIVILGWIEIIPKTIGMIISTIILCVVSGWNGVEALQMKRKGAGIFNFVICALILALCIITIIF
;
A
#
# COMPACT_ATOMS: atom_id res chain seq x y z
N MET A 1 12.28 18.61 6.23
CA MET A 1 12.63 17.24 5.81
C MET A 1 13.73 17.36 4.77
N ASN A 2 14.96 16.86 5.04
CA ASN A 2 16.08 16.94 4.09
C ASN A 2 15.70 16.34 2.74
N GLU A 3 16.12 16.95 1.64
CA GLU A 3 15.89 16.46 0.28
C GLU A 3 16.36 15.01 0.10
N ASP A 4 17.49 14.63 0.69
CA ASP A 4 17.98 13.25 0.69
C ASP A 4 17.04 12.25 1.36
N LYS A 5 16.37 12.66 2.45
CA LYS A 5 15.37 11.81 3.10
C LYS A 5 14.15 11.60 2.20
N ARG A 6 13.71 12.64 1.48
CA ARG A 6 12.58 12.52 0.53
C ARG A 6 12.90 11.62 -0.65
N LYS A 7 14.11 11.74 -1.22
CA LYS A 7 14.56 10.85 -2.30
C LYS A 7 14.65 9.39 -1.85
N LYS A 8 15.24 9.14 -0.67
CA LYS A 8 15.28 7.79 -0.09
C LYS A 8 13.88 7.22 0.18
N LEU A 9 12.96 8.01 0.73
CA LEU A 9 11.58 7.60 0.94
C LEU A 9 10.88 7.22 -0.37
N ALA A 10 11.04 8.04 -1.41
CA ALA A 10 10.44 7.78 -2.71
C ALA A 10 10.95 6.47 -3.33
N ILE A 11 12.25 6.19 -3.20
CA ILE A 11 12.85 4.93 -3.66
C ILE A 11 12.30 3.74 -2.85
N VAL A 12 12.27 3.85 -1.52
CA VAL A 12 11.71 2.80 -0.64
C VAL A 12 10.26 2.50 -1.02
N ARG A 13 9.47 3.55 -1.28
CA ARG A 13 8.08 3.42 -1.71
C ARG A 13 7.94 2.73 -3.07
N ALA A 14 8.79 3.08 -4.03
CA ALA A 14 8.81 2.42 -5.34
C ALA A 14 9.15 0.93 -5.22
N ILE A 15 10.16 0.60 -4.39
CA ILE A 15 10.55 -0.79 -4.12
C ILE A 15 9.40 -1.56 -3.46
N LEU A 16 8.72 -0.98 -2.46
CA LEU A 16 7.56 -1.60 -1.81
C LEU A 16 6.41 -1.85 -2.79
N CYS A 17 6.10 -0.89 -3.68
CA CYS A 17 5.07 -1.09 -4.71
C CYS A 17 5.44 -2.21 -5.69
N ILE A 18 6.70 -2.27 -6.14
CA ILE A 18 7.18 -3.36 -7.00
C ILE A 18 7.04 -4.70 -6.29
N LEU A 19 7.39 -4.76 -5.00
CA LEU A 19 7.27 -5.97 -4.18
C LEU A 19 5.81 -6.46 -4.08
N VAL A 20 4.86 -5.54 -3.89
CA VAL A 20 3.42 -5.86 -3.91
C VAL A 20 3.01 -6.46 -5.24
N ILE A 21 3.42 -5.86 -6.36
CA ILE A 21 3.07 -6.38 -7.70
C ILE A 21 3.59 -7.80 -7.88
N VAL A 22 4.83 -8.07 -7.45
CA VAL A 22 5.42 -9.43 -7.51
C VAL A 22 4.62 -10.42 -6.67
N ILE A 23 4.24 -10.06 -5.43
CA ILE A 23 3.45 -10.94 -4.54
C ILE A 23 2.06 -11.21 -5.12
N VAL A 24 1.40 -10.21 -5.69
CA VAL A 24 0.10 -10.37 -6.36
C VAL A 24 0.23 -11.34 -7.55
N ILE A 25 1.27 -11.18 -8.39
CA ILE A 25 1.52 -12.07 -9.53
C ILE A 25 1.80 -13.50 -9.06
N LEU A 26 2.61 -13.68 -8.01
CA LEU A 26 2.90 -15.00 -7.42
C LEU A 26 1.63 -15.68 -6.86
N GLY A 27 0.72 -14.91 -6.27
CA GLY A 27 -0.59 -15.41 -5.86
C GLY A 27 -1.50 -15.76 -7.05
N TRP A 28 -1.37 -15.04 -8.16
CA TRP A 28 -2.16 -15.29 -9.37
C TRP A 28 -1.73 -16.57 -10.10
N ILE A 29 -0.42 -16.88 -10.09
CA ILE A 29 0.16 -18.11 -10.65
C ILE A 29 -0.02 -19.30 -9.67
N GLU A 30 -0.73 -19.12 -8.55
CA GLU A 30 -1.02 -20.16 -7.53
C GLU A 30 0.23 -20.80 -6.90
N ILE A 31 1.40 -20.16 -7.03
CA ILE A 31 2.64 -20.57 -6.34
C ILE A 31 2.48 -20.40 -4.83
N ILE A 32 1.75 -19.37 -4.41
CA ILE A 32 1.38 -19.07 -3.03
C ILE A 32 -0.15 -19.11 -2.94
N PRO A 33 -0.75 -19.64 -1.87
CA PRO A 33 -2.20 -19.56 -1.68
C PRO A 33 -2.68 -18.12 -1.81
N LYS A 34 -3.65 -17.91 -2.72
CA LYS A 34 -4.22 -16.61 -3.09
C LYS A 34 -4.62 -15.78 -1.86
N THR A 35 -5.15 -16.42 -0.84
CA THR A 35 -5.52 -15.79 0.44
C THR A 35 -4.32 -15.17 1.15
N ILE A 36 -3.21 -15.88 1.26
CA ILE A 36 -1.98 -15.37 1.90
C ILE A 36 -1.36 -14.25 1.05
N GLY A 37 -1.32 -14.42 -0.27
CA GLY A 37 -0.84 -13.39 -1.20
C GLY A 37 -1.66 -12.09 -1.13
N MET A 38 -2.99 -12.19 -1.01
CA MET A 38 -3.89 -11.04 -0.83
C MET A 38 -3.71 -10.36 0.52
N ILE A 39 -3.61 -11.12 1.62
CA ILE A 39 -3.40 -10.57 2.97
C ILE A 39 -2.10 -9.77 3.01
N ILE A 40 -0.99 -10.37 2.57
CA ILE A 40 0.33 -9.72 2.60
C ILE A 40 0.34 -8.47 1.72
N SER A 41 -0.18 -8.56 0.49
CA SER A 41 -0.28 -7.42 -0.43
C SER A 41 -1.10 -6.28 0.16
N THR A 42 -2.21 -6.60 0.84
CA THR A 42 -3.10 -5.62 1.45
C THR A 42 -2.43 -4.91 2.62
N ILE A 43 -1.73 -5.64 3.50
CA ILE A 43 -0.98 -5.06 4.60
C ILE A 43 0.07 -4.08 4.08
N ILE A 44 0.84 -4.48 3.06
CA ILE A 44 1.88 -3.62 2.47
C ILE A 44 1.26 -2.39 1.81
N LEU A 45 0.18 -2.54 1.04
CA LEU A 45 -0.56 -1.42 0.45
C LEU A 45 -1.07 -0.45 1.51
N CYS A 46 -1.55 -0.96 2.65
CA CYS A 46 -2.03 -0.11 3.73
C CYS A 46 -0.91 0.70 4.39
N VAL A 47 0.25 0.08 4.63
CA VAL A 47 1.43 0.78 5.14
C VAL A 47 1.89 1.86 4.15
N VAL A 48 2.00 1.53 2.87
CA VAL A 48 2.39 2.48 1.82
C VAL A 48 1.37 3.62 1.71
N SER A 49 0.08 3.30 1.77
CA SER A 49 -0.98 4.31 1.61
C SER A 49 -1.08 5.23 2.83
N GLY A 50 -0.97 4.68 4.05
CA GLY A 50 -0.93 5.44 5.30
C GLY A 50 0.30 6.35 5.37
N TRP A 51 1.48 5.83 5.01
CA TRP A 51 2.70 6.63 4.92
C TRP A 51 2.54 7.81 3.96
N ASN A 52 1.96 7.56 2.79
CA ASN A 52 1.68 8.61 1.82
C ASN A 52 0.65 9.64 2.31
N GLY A 53 -0.36 9.18 3.05
CA GLY A 53 -1.35 10.03 3.69
C GLY A 53 -0.68 10.99 4.68
N VAL A 54 0.21 10.47 5.52
CA VAL A 54 1.00 11.26 6.48
C VAL A 54 1.91 12.26 5.78
N GLU A 55 2.64 11.85 4.73
CA GLU A 55 3.47 12.78 3.95
C GLU A 55 2.64 13.88 3.27
N ALA A 56 1.50 13.55 2.68
CA ALA A 56 0.61 14.54 2.06
C ALA A 56 0.09 15.55 3.08
N LEU A 57 -0.24 15.10 4.30
CA LEU A 57 -0.61 15.98 5.42
C LEU A 57 0.55 16.88 5.85
N GLN A 58 1.78 16.34 5.92
CA GLN A 58 2.99 17.12 6.22
C GLN A 58 3.31 18.15 5.13
N MET A 59 3.00 17.87 3.87
CA MET A 59 3.13 18.82 2.76
C MET A 59 1.94 19.80 2.64
N LYS A 60 1.07 19.88 3.67
CA LYS A 60 -0.17 20.68 3.69
C LYS A 60 -1.17 20.36 2.57
N ARG A 61 -1.00 19.25 1.84
CA ARG A 61 -1.92 18.75 0.81
C ARG A 61 -2.99 17.86 1.44
N LYS A 62 -3.85 18.45 2.26
CA LYS A 62 -4.87 17.73 3.05
C LYS A 62 -5.78 16.84 2.20
N GLY A 63 -6.22 17.32 1.02
CA GLY A 63 -7.08 16.55 0.11
C GLY A 63 -6.42 15.25 -0.38
N ALA A 64 -5.15 15.32 -0.79
CA ALA A 64 -4.40 14.14 -1.22
C ALA A 64 -4.17 13.15 -0.07
N GLY A 65 -3.95 13.64 1.15
CA GLY A 65 -3.78 12.80 2.33
C GLY A 65 -5.04 12.03 2.70
N ILE A 66 -6.19 12.72 2.72
CA ILE A 66 -7.50 12.12 3.00
C ILE A 66 -7.87 11.10 1.92
N PHE A 67 -7.68 11.43 0.64
CA PHE A 67 -7.95 10.51 -0.46
C PHE A 67 -7.15 9.22 -0.35
N ASN A 68 -5.86 9.30 0.02
CA ASN A 68 -5.04 8.12 0.20
C ASN A 68 -5.51 7.24 1.38
N PHE A 69 -5.96 7.86 2.47
CA PHE A 69 -6.57 7.15 3.59
C PHE A 69 -7.90 6.47 3.23
N VAL A 70 -8.75 7.14 2.43
CA VAL A 70 -10.01 6.57 1.96
C VAL A 70 -9.75 5.35 1.06
N ILE A 71 -8.81 5.44 0.10
CA ILE A 71 -8.42 4.30 -0.73
C ILE A 71 -7.88 3.15 0.14
N CYS A 72 -7.06 3.47 1.15
CA CYS A 72 -6.53 2.48 2.08
C CYS A 72 -7.66 1.71 2.79
N ALA A 73 -8.65 2.42 3.32
CA ALA A 73 -9.80 1.82 4.00
C ALA A 73 -10.64 0.96 3.04
N LEU A 74 -10.79 1.41 1.80
CA LEU A 74 -11.58 0.71 0.77
C LEU A 74 -10.90 -0.59 0.33
N ILE A 75 -9.57 -0.58 0.16
CA ILE A 75 -8.77 -1.79 -0.12
C ILE A 75 -8.87 -2.77 1.07
N LEU A 76 -8.77 -2.28 2.30
CA LEU A 76 -8.86 -3.11 3.49
C LEU A 76 -10.24 -3.76 3.63
N ALA A 77 -11.31 -2.99 3.39
CA ALA A 77 -12.68 -3.49 3.40
C ALA A 77 -12.90 -4.55 2.31
N LEU A 78 -12.43 -4.31 1.09
CA LEU A 78 -12.47 -5.30 0.00
C LEU A 78 -11.75 -6.57 0.41
N CYS A 79 -10.53 -6.48 0.94
CA CYS A 79 -9.77 -7.66 1.34
C CYS A 79 -10.45 -8.45 2.47
N ILE A 80 -11.07 -7.77 3.44
CA ILE A 80 -11.83 -8.42 4.52
C ILE A 80 -13.03 -9.18 3.92
N ILE A 81 -13.76 -8.56 2.98
CA ILE A 81 -14.88 -9.22 2.30
C ILE A 81 -14.38 -10.47 1.57
N THR A 82 -13.29 -10.39 0.79
CA THR A 82 -12.75 -11.55 0.04
C THR A 82 -12.13 -12.65 0.91
N ILE A 83 -11.82 -12.37 2.18
CA ILE A 83 -11.33 -13.38 3.12
C ILE A 83 -12.49 -14.04 3.86
N ILE A 84 -13.55 -13.29 4.17
CA ILE A 84 -14.71 -13.76 4.93
C ILE A 84 -15.72 -14.49 4.04
N PHE A 85 -15.94 -14.01 2.81
CA PHE A 85 -16.84 -14.59 1.80
C PHE A 85 -16.06 -15.36 0.75
#